data_AF-A0AB35YBL6-F1
#
_entry.id   AF-A0AB35YBL6-F1
#
_cell.length_a   1.000
_cell.length_b   1.000
_cell.length_c   1.000
_cell.angle_alpha   90.00
_cell.angle_beta   90.00
_cell.angle_gamma   90.00
#
_symmetry.space_group_name_H-M   'P 1'
#
loop_
_entity.id
_entity.type
_entity.pdbx_description
1 polymer ?
#
loop_
_entity_poly.entity_id
_entity_poly.type
_entity_poly.pdbx_seq_one_letter_code
_entity_poly.pdbx_strand_id
1 'polypeptide(L)' 'MSLSIQQLLENKGITPKPEHLELLKTRWEGMQSLRSHLEGIAIDDADIAVRSIPGGDHIDN' A
#
# COMPACT_ATOMS: atom_id res chain seq x y z
N MET A 1 -10.50 -8.96 9.49
CA MET A 1 -11.07 -7.68 10.00
C MET A 1 -10.08 -6.59 9.65
N SER A 2 -10.47 -5.59 8.85
CA SER A 2 -9.62 -4.43 8.54
C SER A 2 -9.66 -3.42 9.69
N LEU A 3 -8.50 -2.95 10.14
CA LEU A 3 -8.41 -1.88 11.14
C LEU A 3 -8.92 -0.57 10.53
N SER A 4 -9.58 0.27 11.34
CA SER A 4 -9.88 1.65 10.92
C SER A 4 -8.58 2.46 10.79
N ILE A 5 -8.60 3.54 10.00
CA ILE A 5 -7.44 4.43 9.83
C ILE A 5 -6.97 4.98 11.18
N GLN A 6 -7.90 5.30 12.07
CA GLN A 6 -7.59 5.75 13.43
C GLN A 6 -6.83 4.67 14.21
N GLN A 7 -7.35 3.44 14.27
CA GLN A 7 -6.71 2.33 14.99
C GLN A 7 -5.33 2.01 14.41
N LEU A 8 -5.17 2.11 13.10
CA LEU A 8 -3.90 1.87 12.43
C LEU A 8 -2.85 2.94 12.77
N LEU A 9 -3.26 4.20 12.92
CA LEU A 9 -2.38 5.29 13.33
C LEU A 9 -2.04 5.20 14.82
N GLU A 10 -3.02 4.90 15.67
CA GLU A 10 -2.81 4.70 17.11
C GLU A 10 -1.85 3.55 17.39
N ASN A 11 -1.99 2.42 16.68
CA ASN A 11 -1.05 1.29 16.77
C ASN A 11 0.38 1.65 16.33
N LYS A 12 0.56 2.71 15.52
CA LYS A 12 1.86 3.26 15.13
C LYS A 12 2.37 4.32 16.10
N GLY A 13 1.68 4.56 17.22
CA GLY A 13 2.01 5.60 18.18
C GLY A 13 1.68 7.01 17.70
N ILE A 14 0.85 7.13 16.65
CA ILE A 14 0.41 8.42 16.11
C ILE A 14 -0.96 8.71 16.70
N THR A 15 -1.15 9.90 17.28
CA THR A 15 -2.46 10.36 17.75
C THR A 15 -3.09 11.25 16.66
N PRO A 16 -3.93 10.71 15.77
CA PRO A 16 -4.54 11.51 14.72
C PRO A 16 -5.58 12.46 15.29
N LYS A 17 -5.58 13.70 14.82
CA LYS A 17 -6.67 14.63 15.10
C LYS A 17 -7.90 14.24 14.28
N PRO A 18 -9.13 14.34 14.85
CA PRO A 18 -10.36 14.01 14.13
C PRO A 18 -10.52 14.77 12.80
N GLU A 19 -10.11 16.04 12.77
CA GLU A 19 -10.15 16.90 11.59
C GLU A 19 -9.34 16.39 10.40
N HIS A 20 -8.38 15.48 10.62
CA HIS A 20 -7.53 14.91 9.57
C HIS A 20 -8.00 13.52 9.11
N LEU A 21 -8.87 12.85 9.87
CA LEU A 21 -9.26 11.47 9.59
C LEU A 21 -10.01 11.33 8.26
N GLU A 22 -10.94 12.25 7.98
CA GLU A 22 -11.68 12.24 6.71
C GLU A 22 -10.77 12.47 5.51
N LEU A 23 -9.83 13.43 5.60
CA LEU A 23 -8.85 13.66 4.54
C LEU A 23 -7.97 12.44 4.29
N LEU A 24 -7.51 11.78 5.36
CA LEU A 24 -6.70 10.56 5.27
C LEU A 24 -7.49 9.41 4.64
N LYS A 25 -8.78 9.28 4.97
CA LYS A 25 -9.68 8.30 4.38
C LYS A 25 -9.86 8.52 2.89
N THR A 26 -10.21 9.74 2.46
CA THR A 26 -10.38 10.06 1.03
C THR A 26 -9.10 9.81 0.24
N ARG A 27 -7.94 10.20 0.77
CA ARG A 27 -6.64 9.94 0.12
C ARG A 27 -6.34 8.45 0.02
N TRP A 28 -6.62 7.69 1.08
CA TRP A 28 -6.43 6.25 1.10
C TRP A 28 -7.31 5.56 0.06
N GLU A 29 -8.60 5.88 0.01
CA GLU A 29 -9.55 5.36 -0.98
C GLU A 29 -9.11 5.69 -2.42
N GLY A 30 -8.62 6.91 -2.67
CA GLY A 30 -8.04 7.29 -3.96
C GLY A 30 -6.83 6.43 -4.35
N MET A 31 -5.90 6.18 -3.41
CA MET A 31 -4.76 5.28 -3.66
C MET A 31 -5.19 3.83 -3.89
N GLN A 32 -6.20 3.35 -3.15
CA GLN A 32 -6.77 2.00 -3.37
C GLN A 32 -7.38 1.88 -4.76
N SER A 33 -8.12 2.89 -5.22
CA SER A 33 -8.69 2.92 -6.57
C SER A 33 -7.60 2.90 -7.65
N LEU A 34 -6.54 3.69 -7.48
CA LEU A 34 -5.38 3.65 -8.40
C LEU A 34 -4.69 2.28 -8.38
N ARG A 35 -4.51 1.68 -7.20
CA ARG A 35 -3.89 0.35 -7.06
C ARG A 35 -4.76 -0.78 -7.59
N SER A 36 -6.08 -0.67 -7.55
CA SER A 36 -6.98 -1.72 -8.08
C SER A 36 -6.75 -1.97 -9.57
N HIS A 37 -6.30 -0.95 -10.31
CA HIS A 37 -5.87 -1.10 -11.71
C HIS A 37 -4.54 -1.85 -11.88
N LEU A 38 -3.83 -2.12 -10.78
CA LEU A 38 -2.54 -2.79 -10.72
C LEU A 38 -2.62 -4.17 -10.04
N GLU A 39 -3.78 -4.62 -9.54
CA GLU A 39 -3.92 -5.90 -8.80
C GLU A 39 -3.64 -7.16 -9.65
N GLY A 40 -3.63 -7.02 -10.99
CA GLY A 40 -3.19 -8.06 -11.92
C GLY A 40 -1.78 -7.86 -12.48
N ILE A 41 -1.07 -6.82 -12.06
CA ILE A 41 0.31 -6.56 -12.45
C ILE A 41 1.18 -7.12 -11.32
N ALA A 42 2.14 -8.00 -11.65
CA ALA A 42 3.11 -8.49 -10.70
C ALA A 42 4.00 -7.31 -10.24
N ILE A 43 3.62 -6.67 -9.14
CA ILE A 43 4.41 -5.60 -8.49
C ILE A 43 5.43 -6.19 -7.49
N ASP A 44 5.58 -7.53 -7.49
CA ASP A 44 6.52 -8.28 -6.63
C ASP A 44 8.00 -7.98 -6.95
N ASP A 45 8.28 -7.09 -7.92
CA ASP A 45 9.57 -6.44 -8.16
C ASP A 45 10.13 -5.62 -6.96
N ALA A 46 9.53 -5.75 -5.78
CA ALA A 46 10.08 -5.25 -4.51
C ALA A 46 11.47 -5.87 -4.20
N ASP A 47 11.80 -7.01 -4.80
CA ASP A 47 13.09 -7.69 -4.64
C ASP A 47 14.18 -7.22 -5.63
N ILE A 48 13.92 -6.30 -6.57
CA ILE A 48 14.99 -5.75 -7.45
C ILE A 48 16.15 -5.20 -6.62
N ALA A 49 15.84 -4.50 -5.53
CA ALA A 49 16.84 -3.91 -4.64
C ALA A 49 17.67 -4.97 -3.87
N VAL A 50 17.12 -6.18 -3.69
CA VAL A 50 17.74 -7.27 -2.93
C VAL A 50 18.46 -8.27 -3.84
N ARG A 51 17.90 -8.55 -5.02
CA ARG A 51 18.33 -9.62 -5.93
C ARG A 51 18.98 -9.10 -7.21
N SER A 52 18.81 -7.82 -7.54
CA SER A 52 19.30 -7.23 -8.80
C SER A 52 18.83 -7.96 -10.07
N ILE A 53 17.69 -8.65 -10.01
CA ILE A 53 17.06 -9.31 -11.15
C ILE A 53 15.85 -8.45 -11.55
N PRO A 54 15.87 -7.78 -12.71
CA PRO A 54 14.71 -7.05 -13.22
C PRO A 54 13.55 -8.03 -13.49
N GLY A 55 12.31 -7.63 -13.21
CA GLY A 55 11.13 -8.50 -13.29
C GLY A 55 10.89 -9.20 -14.63
N GLY A 56 11.48 -8.70 -15.72
CA GLY A 56 11.41 -9.31 -17.06
C GLY A 56 12.39 -10.47 -17.31
N ASP A 57 13.30 -10.76 -16.38
CA ASP A 57 14.34 -11.79 -16.50
C ASP A 57 14.05 -13.04 -15.64
N HIS A 58 12.79 -13.22 -15.25
CA HIS A 58 12.31 -14.45 -14.63
C HIS A 58 12.19 -15.55 -15.70
N ILE A 59 13.06 -16.55 -15.65
CA ILE A 59 12.88 -17.81 -16.39
C ILE A 59 11.84 -18.61 -15.60
N ASP A 60 10.56 -18.43 -15.93
CA ASP A 60 9.49 -19.27 -15.41
C ASP A 60 9.69 -20.70 -15.93
N ASN A 61 9.70 -21.67 -15.01
CA ASN A 61 9.86 -23.10 -15.27
C ASN A 61 8.68 -23.87 -14.66
#